data_AF-A0A526Z9F8-F1
#
_entry.id   AF-A0A526Z9F8-F1
#
_cell.length_a   1.000
_cell.length_b   1.000
_cell.length_c   1.000
_cell.angle_alpha   90.00
_cell.angle_beta   90.00
_cell.angle_gamma   90.00
#
_symmetry.space_group_name_H-M   'P 1'
#
loop_
_entity.id
_entity.type
_entity.pdbx_description
1 polymer ?
#
loop_
_entity_poly.entity_id
_entity_poly.type
_entity_poly.pdbx_seq_one_letter_code
_entity_poly.pdbx_strand_id
1 'polypeptide(L)' 'APGAAAGMALVALGIMNELTATQMLAPNGTRTLAMAFWAHSGEIDYASAAPYALIMVAMSLPLTWLLYVQSKRMAGR' A
#
# COMPACT_ATOMS: atom_id res chain seq x y z
N ALA A 1 3.18 3.73 22.84
CA ALA A 1 2.27 4.79 22.36
C ALA A 1 1.38 4.23 21.24
N PRO A 2 0.08 3.95 21.50
CA PRO A 2 -0.83 3.36 20.51
C PRO A 2 -1.06 4.26 19.28
N GLY A 3 -1.17 5.57 19.49
CA GLY A 3 -1.36 6.54 18.41
C GLY A 3 -0.19 6.61 17.42
N ALA A 4 1.04 6.50 17.90
CA ALA A 4 2.23 6.50 17.03
C ALA A 4 2.29 5.27 16.11
N ALA A 5 1.95 4.09 16.63
CA ALA A 5 1.89 2.86 15.85
C ALA A 5 0.77 2.92 14.79
N ALA A 6 -0.39 3.50 15.16
CA ALA A 6 -1.48 3.70 14.21
C ALA A 6 -1.10 4.69 13.10
N GLY A 7 -0.46 5.81 13.45
CA GLY A 7 0.05 6.79 12.49
C GLY A 7 1.07 6.18 11.51
N MET A 8 2.06 5.42 12.01
CA MET A 8 3.02 4.75 11.14
C MET A 8 2.37 3.77 10.15
N ALA A 9 1.36 3.02 10.59
CA ALA A 9 0.68 2.08 9.71
C ALA A 9 -0.13 2.79 8.62
N LEU A 10 -0.80 3.90 8.94
CA LEU A 10 -1.52 4.70 7.94
C LEU A 10 -0.56 5.36 6.93
N VAL A 11 0.57 5.89 7.40
CA VAL A 11 1.60 6.47 6.52
C VAL A 11 2.22 5.40 5.61
N ALA A 12 2.52 4.22 6.14
CA ALA A 12 3.06 3.11 5.35
C ALA A 12 2.09 2.66 4.25
N LEU A 13 0.79 2.55 4.55
CA LEU A 13 -0.24 2.24 3.56
C LEU A 13 -0.33 3.30 2.46
N GLY A 14 -0.25 4.58 2.83
CA GLY A 14 -0.26 5.69 1.87
C GLY A 14 0.94 5.67 0.91
N ILE A 15 2.15 5.51 1.46
CA ILE A 15 3.39 5.50 0.65
C ILE A 15 3.42 4.29 -0.31
N MET A 16 2.91 3.13 0.09
CA MET A 16 2.87 1.93 -0.77
C MET A 16 2.08 2.13 -2.06
N ASN A 17 1.15 3.09 -2.08
CA ASN A 17 0.30 3.36 -3.24
C ASN A 17 0.63 4.69 -3.93
N GLU A 18 1.68 5.39 -3.50
CA GLU A 18 2.04 6.69 -4.05
C GLU A 18 2.81 6.56 -5.37
N LEU A 19 2.20 7.06 -6.43
CA LEU A 19 2.76 7.03 -7.78
C LEU A 19 3.51 8.32 -8.12
N THR A 20 3.02 9.47 -7.64
CA THR A 20 3.52 10.80 -8.06
C THR A 20 4.94 11.01 -7.58
N ALA A 21 5.20 10.78 -6.29
CA ALA A 21 6.55 10.91 -5.72
C ALA A 21 7.51 9.88 -6.33
N THR A 22 7.02 8.66 -6.57
CA THR A 22 7.82 7.60 -7.20
C THR A 22 8.20 7.97 -8.63
N GLN A 23 7.29 8.55 -9.43
CA GLN A 23 7.60 8.97 -10.79
C GLN A 23 8.51 10.20 -10.87
N MET A 24 8.44 11.11 -9.89
CA MET A 24 9.28 12.31 -9.86
C MET A 24 10.70 12.05 -9.35
N LEU A 25 10.89 11.07 -8.47
CA LEU A 25 12.13 10.87 -7.73
C LEU A 25 12.79 9.51 -7.97
N ALA A 26 12.09 8.53 -8.56
CA ALA A 26 12.70 7.23 -8.80
C ALA A 26 13.81 7.36 -9.86
N PRO A 27 14.99 6.77 -9.61
CA PRO A 27 16.02 6.66 -10.62
C PRO A 27 15.49 6.00 -11.90
N ASN A 28 15.99 6.42 -13.06
CA ASN A 28 15.61 5.80 -14.33
C ASN A 28 15.91 4.29 -14.29
N GLY A 29 14.93 3.49 -14.72
CA GLY A 29 14.98 2.02 -14.68
C GLY A 29 14.40 1.39 -13.40
N THR A 30 14.02 2.18 -12.39
CA THR A 30 13.34 1.64 -11.21
C THR A 30 11.89 1.31 -11.56
N ARG A 31 11.44 0.09 -11.25
CA ARG A 31 10.06 -0.36 -11.49
C ARG A 31 9.46 -0.87 -10.19
N THR A 32 8.44 -0.20 -9.68
CA THR A 32 7.74 -0.59 -8.45
C THR A 32 6.48 -1.39 -8.75
N LEU A 33 5.96 -2.12 -7.76
CA LEU A 33 4.69 -2.85 -7.87
C LEU A 33 3.53 -1.90 -8.20
N ALA A 34 3.49 -0.72 -7.57
CA ALA A 34 2.48 0.30 -7.85
C ALA A 34 2.56 0.83 -9.29
N MET A 35 3.76 1.08 -9.81
CA MET A 35 3.95 1.49 -11.22
C MET A 35 3.43 0.43 -12.18
N ALA A 36 3.74 -0.85 -11.94
CA ALA A 36 3.28 -1.94 -12.81
C ALA A 36 1.75 -2.13 -12.77
N PHE A 37 1.16 -2.08 -11.59
CA PHE A 37 -0.30 -2.14 -11.42
C PHE A 37 -1.02 -1.01 -12.16
N TRP A 38 -0.57 0.23 -11.94
CA TRP A 38 -1.20 1.41 -12.57
C TRP A 38 -0.96 1.49 -14.07
N ALA A 39 0.20 1.05 -14.57
CA ALA A 39 0.47 0.98 -16.01
C ALA A 39 -0.52 0.05 -16.74
N HIS A 40 -0.69 -1.18 -16.25
CA HIS A 40 -1.62 -2.13 -16.86
C HIS A 40 -3.09 -1.73 -16.67
N SER A 41 -3.45 -1.18 -15.50
CA SER A 41 -4.82 -0.74 -15.22
C SER A 41 -5.23 0.47 -16.07
N GLY A 42 -4.28 1.37 -16.39
CA GLY A 42 -4.51 2.51 -17.28
C GLY A 42 -4.75 2.09 -18.74
N GLU A 43 -4.20 0.95 -19.16
CA GLU A 43 -4.42 0.33 -20.48
C GLU A 43 -5.65 -0.61 -20.50
N ILE A 44 -6.42 -0.69 -19.40
CA ILE A 44 -7.59 -1.59 -19.25
C ILE A 44 -7.18 -3.08 -19.28
N ASP A 45 -5.89 -3.40 -19.16
CA ASP A 45 -5.40 -4.78 -19.04
C ASP A 45 -5.44 -5.24 -17.58
N TYR A 46 -6.66 -5.50 -17.09
CA TYR A 46 -6.87 -5.94 -15.70
C TYR A 46 -6.30 -7.33 -15.42
N ALA A 47 -6.20 -8.19 -16.43
CA ALA A 47 -5.62 -9.53 -16.29
C ALA A 47 -4.13 -9.43 -15.91
N SER A 48 -3.38 -8.56 -16.59
CA SER A 48 -1.97 -8.31 -16.26
C SER A 48 -1.80 -7.48 -14.99
N ALA A 49 -2.76 -6.61 -14.65
CA ALA A 49 -2.71 -5.80 -13.42
C ALA A 49 -2.95 -6.62 -12.13
N ALA A 50 -3.83 -7.63 -12.19
CA ALA A 50 -4.28 -8.44 -11.05
C ALA A 50 -3.16 -9.02 -10.17
N PRO A 51 -2.08 -9.65 -10.69
CA PRO A 51 -1.02 -10.20 -9.85
C PRO A 51 -0.29 -9.13 -9.03
N TYR A 52 -0.07 -7.94 -9.60
CA TYR A 52 0.58 -6.83 -8.89
C TYR A 52 -0.30 -6.32 -7.74
N ALA A 53 -1.60 -6.16 -7.99
CA ALA A 53 -2.57 -5.78 -6.97
C ALA A 53 -2.62 -6.80 -5.82
N LEU A 54 -2.59 -8.10 -6.14
CA LEU A 54 -2.59 -9.17 -5.14
C LEU A 54 -1.41 -9.07 -4.17
N ILE A 55 -0.20 -8.82 -4.70
CA ILE A 55 1.00 -8.67 -3.88
C ILE A 55 0.89 -7.41 -3.00
N MET A 56 0.42 -6.29 -3.56
CA MET A 56 0.22 -5.05 -2.80
C MET A 56 -0.79 -5.23 -1.65
N VAL A 57 -1.89 -5.94 -1.89
CA VAL A 57 -2.87 -6.29 -0.85
C VAL A 57 -2.23 -7.20 0.20
N ALA A 58 -1.53 -8.25 -0.22
CA ALA A 58 -0.89 -9.19 0.71
C ALA A 58 0.14 -8.49 1.62
N MET A 59 0.92 -7.54 1.08
CA MET A 59 1.85 -6.72 1.87
C MET A 59 1.14 -5.77 2.84
N SER A 60 -0.09 -5.34 2.53
CA SER A 60 -0.89 -4.45 3.37
C SER A 60 -1.60 -5.18 4.52
N LEU A 61 -1.93 -6.46 4.35
CA LEU A 61 -2.68 -7.27 5.33
C LEU A 61 -2.09 -7.23 6.75
N PRO A 62 -0.77 -7.38 7.00
CA PRO A 62 -0.22 -7.36 8.35
C PRO A 62 -0.43 -6.03 9.06
N LEU A 63 -0.29 -4.92 8.32
CA LEU A 63 -0.48 -3.56 8.85
C LEU A 63 -1.95 -3.29 9.17
N THR A 64 -2.85 -3.64 8.26
CA THR A 64 -4.30 -3.52 8.47
C THR A 64 -4.76 -4.40 9.63
N TRP A 65 -4.24 -5.61 9.75
CA TRP A 65 -4.53 -6.52 10.87
C TRP A 65 -4.06 -5.93 12.21
N LEU A 66 -2.83 -5.41 12.26
CA LEU A 66 -2.28 -4.77 13.44
C LEU A 66 -3.12 -3.56 13.86
N LEU A 67 -3.54 -2.73 12.90
CA LEU A 67 -4.46 -1.61 13.13
C LEU A 67 -5.82 -2.08 13.66
N TYR A 68 -6.37 -3.17 13.10
CA TYR A 68 -7.63 -3.75 13.52
C TYR A 68 -7.59 -4.30 14.95
N VAL A 69 -6.50 -4.97 15.34
CA VAL A 69 -6.31 -5.43 16.72
C VAL A 69 -6.17 -4.25 17.68
N GLN A 70 -5.45 -3.18 17.29
CA GLN A 70 -5.35 -1.97 18.10
C GLN A 70 -6.69 -1.24 18.24
N SER A 71 -7.49 -1.14 17.17
CA SER A 71 -8.80 -0.48 17.22
C SER A 71 -9.77 -1.23 18.14
N LYS A 72 -9.82 -2.58 18.07
CA LYS A 72 -10.60 -3.41 18.98
C LYS A 72 -10.21 -3.23 20.45
N ARG A 73 -8.90 -3.12 20.74
CA ARG A 73 -8.40 -2.88 22.11
C ARG A 73 -8.79 -1.49 22.64
N MET A 74 -8.91 -0.50 21.77
CA MET A 74 -9.29 0.87 22.13
C MET A 74 -10.81 1.03 22.28
N ALA A 75 -11.61 0.33 21.46
CA ALA A 75 -13.08 0.40 21.49
C ALA A 75 -13.73 -0.38 22.66
N GLY A 76 -12.98 -1.28 23.32
CA GLY A 76 -13.43 -2.00 24.52
C GLY A 76 -13.09 -1.31 25.85
N ARG A 77 -12.58 -0.07 25.80
CA ARG A 77 -12.38 0.83 26.95
C ARG A 77 -13.35 1.99 26.85
#